data_AF-A0A5N7AAY3-F1
#
_entry.id   AF-A0A5N7AAY3-F1
#
_cell.length_a   1.000
_cell.length_b   1.000
_cell.length_c   1.000
_cell.angle_alpha   90.00
_cell.angle_beta   90.00
_cell.angle_gamma   90.00
#
_symmetry.space_group_name_H-M   'P 1'
#
loop_
_entity.id
_entity.type
_entity.pdbx_description
1 polymer ?
#
loop_
_entity_poly.entity_id
_entity_poly.type
_entity_poly.pdbx_seq_one_letter_code
_entity_poly.pdbx_strand_id
1 'polypeptide(L)'
;MRHPAESFDDIWDYYTLGGRIPGLDEDKEKFRELMSLTSYNPDPTSAQEGGQPHYTAVQRKMTAIYFSLSTDNPTPAPKICFYPANFAANDEIIGEGVDQWLQKYGWHDGGKPMKEKVRSVFTHRNLSDTKGIFTFLGIGRKEDPTKKELSMQVYVTGELYTTPRI
;
A
#
# COMPACT_ATOMS: atom_id res chain seq x y z
N MET A 1 -14.72 2.91 2.05
CA MET A 1 -15.34 2.01 3.05
C MET A 1 -14.25 1.19 3.73
N ARG A 2 -14.43 0.86 5.02
CA ARG A 2 -13.56 -0.08 5.73
C ARG A 2 -13.98 -1.50 5.33
N HIS A 3 -13.04 -2.33 4.90
CA HIS A 3 -13.35 -3.70 4.47
C HIS A 3 -12.63 -4.71 5.39
N PRO A 4 -13.36 -5.60 6.08
CA PRO A 4 -12.78 -6.60 6.98
C PRO A 4 -12.32 -7.83 6.19
N ALA A 5 -11.47 -7.65 5.19
CA ALA A 5 -10.90 -8.77 4.45
C ALA A 5 -9.87 -9.53 5.28
N GLU A 6 -9.84 -10.85 5.12
CA GLU A 6 -8.90 -11.76 5.78
C GLU A 6 -7.82 -12.27 4.83
N SER A 7 -7.92 -11.93 3.54
CA SER A 7 -6.97 -12.29 2.49
C SER A 7 -6.85 -11.20 1.42
N PHE A 8 -5.79 -11.26 0.61
CA PHE A 8 -5.68 -10.40 -0.56
C PHE A 8 -6.80 -10.65 -1.58
N ASP A 9 -7.26 -11.90 -1.73
CA ASP A 9 -8.29 -12.21 -2.71
C ASP A 9 -9.66 -11.63 -2.30
N ASP A 10 -9.97 -11.55 -1.00
CA ASP A 10 -11.17 -10.85 -0.51
C ASP A 10 -11.09 -9.34 -0.78
N ILE A 11 -9.93 -8.75 -0.51
CA ILE A 11 -9.65 -7.34 -0.83
C ILE A 11 -9.87 -7.10 -2.32
N TRP A 12 -9.38 -8.01 -3.17
CA TRP A 12 -9.46 -7.89 -4.62
C TRP A 12 -10.89 -8.09 -5.13
N ASP A 13 -11.62 -9.06 -4.60
CA ASP A 13 -13.04 -9.27 -4.92
C ASP A 13 -13.83 -7.99 -4.61
N TYR A 14 -13.64 -7.42 -3.43
CA TYR A 14 -14.29 -6.16 -3.07
C TYR A 14 -13.84 -5.00 -3.96
N TYR A 15 -12.53 -4.87 -4.23
CA TYR A 15 -11.96 -3.83 -5.10
C TYR A 15 -12.55 -3.86 -6.52
N THR A 16 -12.83 -5.05 -7.06
CA THR A 16 -13.44 -5.24 -8.38
C THR A 16 -14.97 -5.26 -8.36
N LEU A 17 -15.60 -5.08 -7.19
CA LEU A 17 -17.04 -5.27 -6.96
C LEU A 17 -17.52 -6.66 -7.43
N GLY A 18 -16.76 -7.70 -7.12
CA GLY A 18 -17.00 -9.07 -7.56
C GLY A 18 -16.89 -9.22 -9.08
N GLY A 19 -15.85 -8.65 -9.67
CA GLY A 19 -15.58 -8.70 -11.12
C GLY A 19 -16.46 -7.79 -11.99
N ARG A 20 -17.26 -6.90 -11.39
CA ARG A 20 -18.14 -5.97 -12.13
C ARG A 20 -17.38 -4.81 -12.77
N ILE A 21 -16.18 -4.49 -12.29
CA ILE A 21 -15.29 -3.49 -12.89
C ILE A 21 -14.36 -4.21 -13.88
N PRO A 22 -14.50 -3.97 -15.19
CA PRO A 22 -13.75 -4.71 -16.20
C PRO A 22 -12.29 -4.23 -16.32
N GLY A 23 -11.44 -5.07 -16.93
CA GLY A 23 -10.10 -4.67 -17.36
C GLY A 23 -9.09 -4.47 -16.22
N LEU A 24 -9.27 -5.16 -15.10
CA LEU A 24 -8.37 -5.07 -13.93
C LEU A 24 -7.42 -6.28 -13.78
N ASP A 25 -7.55 -7.30 -14.61
CA ASP A 25 -6.83 -8.57 -14.46
C ASP A 25 -5.31 -8.40 -14.42
N GLU A 26 -4.77 -7.52 -15.26
CA GLU A 26 -3.33 -7.20 -15.34
C GLU A 26 -2.80 -6.46 -14.10
N ASP A 27 -3.68 -5.90 -13.26
CA ASP A 27 -3.28 -5.12 -12.08
C ASP A 27 -3.27 -5.94 -10.80
N LYS A 28 -3.96 -7.09 -10.77
CA LYS A 28 -4.08 -7.93 -9.58
C LYS A 28 -2.71 -8.26 -8.97
N GLU A 29 -1.80 -8.74 -9.79
CA GLU A 29 -0.45 -9.08 -9.32
C GLU A 29 0.35 -7.85 -8.89
N LYS A 30 0.21 -6.71 -9.59
CA LYS A 30 0.89 -5.48 -9.19
C LYS A 30 0.49 -5.05 -7.79
N PHE A 31 -0.79 -5.17 -7.45
CA PHE A 31 -1.32 -4.80 -6.14
C PHE A 31 -0.86 -5.79 -5.07
N ARG A 32 -0.92 -7.09 -5.37
CA ARG A 32 -0.45 -8.14 -4.46
C ARG A 32 1.02 -7.98 -4.14
N GLU A 33 1.85 -7.73 -5.15
CA GLU A 33 3.28 -7.54 -4.98
C GLU A 33 3.61 -6.29 -4.17
N LEU A 34 2.94 -5.16 -4.43
CA LEU A 34 3.15 -3.94 -3.62
C LEU A 34 2.86 -4.22 -2.14
N MET A 35 1.72 -4.85 -1.85
CA MET A 35 1.34 -5.19 -0.49
C MET A 35 2.37 -6.14 0.14
N SER A 36 2.79 -7.18 -0.58
CA SER A 36 3.80 -8.14 -0.11
C SER A 36 5.15 -7.47 0.19
N LEU A 37 5.70 -6.70 -0.75
CA LEU A 37 7.00 -6.05 -0.65
C LEU A 37 7.04 -5.02 0.51
N THR A 38 5.94 -4.32 0.74
CA THR A 38 5.88 -3.26 1.75
C THR A 38 5.38 -3.73 3.12
N SER A 39 4.85 -4.94 3.20
CA SER A 39 4.32 -5.54 4.43
C SER A 39 5.18 -6.71 4.94
N TYR A 40 6.35 -6.95 4.34
CA TYR A 40 7.22 -8.11 4.55
C TYR A 40 7.17 -8.62 6.01
N ASN A 41 6.63 -9.83 6.18
CA ASN A 41 6.55 -10.53 7.46
C ASN A 41 7.47 -11.77 7.45
N PRO A 42 8.74 -11.65 7.87
CA PRO A 42 9.53 -12.81 8.20
C PRO A 42 9.22 -13.18 9.66
N ASP A 43 8.01 -13.66 9.93
CA ASP A 43 7.77 -14.40 11.17
C ASP A 43 7.85 -15.90 10.84
N PRO A 44 9.04 -16.52 10.88
CA PRO A 44 9.23 -17.93 10.56
C PRO A 44 8.48 -18.87 11.50
N THR A 45 8.03 -18.39 12.66
CA THR A 45 7.19 -19.17 13.59
C THR A 45 5.73 -19.26 13.14
N SER A 46 5.24 -18.31 12.35
CA SER A 46 3.86 -18.34 11.82
C SER A 46 3.67 -19.25 10.59
N ALA A 47 4.76 -19.60 9.91
CA ALA A 47 4.76 -20.48 8.73
C ALA A 47 4.91 -21.97 9.07
N GLN A 48 5.16 -22.33 10.34
CA GLN A 48 5.40 -23.73 10.75
C GLN A 48 4.14 -24.58 10.88
N GLU A 49 2.94 -23.99 10.86
CA GLU A 49 1.68 -24.72 11.00
C GLU A 49 0.87 -24.80 9.70
N GLY A 50 1.49 -24.86 8.52
CA GLY A 50 0.76 -25.07 7.25
C GLY A 50 -0.33 -24.03 6.94
N GLY A 51 -0.38 -22.94 7.70
CA GLY A 51 -1.38 -21.89 7.62
C GLY A 51 -0.97 -20.87 6.58
N GLN A 52 -1.92 -20.50 5.72
CA GLN A 52 -1.73 -19.36 4.84
C GLN A 52 -1.35 -18.12 5.65
N PRO A 53 -0.51 -17.21 5.11
CA PRO A 53 -0.15 -15.99 5.81
C PRO A 53 -1.42 -15.26 6.26
N HIS A 54 -1.60 -15.13 7.57
CA HIS A 54 -2.76 -14.47 8.15
C HIS A 54 -2.72 -12.98 7.79
N TYR A 55 -3.52 -12.57 6.80
CA TYR A 55 -3.79 -11.15 6.52
C TYR A 55 -4.82 -10.57 7.52
N THR A 56 -4.99 -11.16 8.70
CA THR A 56 -6.12 -10.89 9.62
C THR A 56 -5.97 -9.53 10.32
N ALA A 57 -6.38 -8.48 9.61
CA ALA A 57 -6.43 -7.09 10.03
C ALA A 57 -7.68 -6.76 10.89
N VAL A 58 -8.03 -7.61 11.86
CA VAL A 58 -9.18 -7.34 12.76
C VAL A 58 -8.77 -6.57 14.03
N GLN A 59 -7.47 -6.35 14.27
CA GLN A 59 -6.98 -5.54 15.41
C GLN A 59 -6.00 -4.41 15.04
N ARG A 60 -5.63 -4.26 13.76
CA ARG A 60 -4.62 -3.30 13.28
C ARG A 60 -5.25 -2.36 12.21
N LYS A 61 -4.73 -1.14 12.02
CA LYS A 61 -5.39 -0.07 11.21
C LYS A 61 -5.87 -0.61 9.84
N MET A 62 -7.16 -0.54 9.56
CA MET A 62 -7.80 -1.26 8.44
C MET A 62 -7.42 -0.75 7.05
N THR A 63 -7.43 -1.65 6.06
CA THR A 63 -7.43 -1.33 4.62
C THR A 63 -8.72 -0.58 4.26
N ALA A 64 -8.57 0.56 3.59
CA ALA A 64 -9.69 1.34 3.06
C ALA A 64 -9.75 1.19 1.54
N ILE A 65 -10.94 0.95 1.00
CA ILE A 65 -11.19 0.94 -0.44
C ILE A 65 -12.14 2.07 -0.78
N TYR A 66 -11.80 2.85 -1.81
CA TYR A 66 -12.54 4.00 -2.30
C TYR A 66 -12.99 3.75 -3.74
N PHE A 67 -14.16 4.27 -4.08
CA PHE A 67 -14.74 4.20 -5.42
C PHE A 67 -15.05 5.63 -5.86
N SER A 68 -14.35 6.11 -6.88
CA SER A 68 -14.67 7.40 -7.50
C SER A 68 -15.81 7.21 -8.49
N LEU A 69 -16.85 8.03 -8.37
CA LEU A 69 -17.99 8.03 -9.27
C LEU A 69 -17.86 9.20 -10.24
N SER A 70 -18.15 8.97 -11.51
CA SER A 70 -18.21 9.99 -12.55
C SER A 70 -19.46 9.78 -13.39
N THR A 71 -19.96 10.86 -14.00
CA THR A 71 -21.04 10.80 -15.00
C THR A 71 -20.56 10.23 -16.34
N ASP A 72 -19.25 10.19 -16.56
CA ASP A 72 -18.66 9.81 -17.84
C ASP A 72 -18.47 8.29 -17.97
N ASN A 73 -18.50 7.58 -16.84
CA ASN A 73 -18.16 6.16 -16.77
C ASN A 73 -19.27 5.34 -16.09
N PRO A 74 -19.65 4.18 -16.65
CA PRO A 74 -20.70 3.33 -16.09
C PRO A 74 -20.26 2.52 -14.85
N THR A 75 -18.95 2.50 -14.56
CA THR A 75 -18.37 1.81 -13.41
C THR A 75 -17.51 2.79 -12.60
N PRO A 76 -17.35 2.60 -11.29
CA PRO A 76 -16.48 3.45 -10.50
C PRO A 76 -14.99 3.17 -10.77
N ALA A 77 -14.13 4.17 -10.53
CA ALA A 77 -12.68 3.96 -10.45
C ALA A 77 -12.28 3.56 -9.01
N PRO A 78 -11.77 2.33 -8.79
CA PRO A 78 -11.42 1.88 -7.46
C PRO A 78 -9.99 2.29 -7.06
N LYS A 79 -9.78 2.52 -5.76
CA LYS A 79 -8.47 2.76 -5.12
C LYS A 79 -8.41 2.05 -3.78
N ILE A 80 -7.36 1.26 -3.55
CA ILE A 80 -7.05 0.66 -2.25
C ILE A 80 -6.03 1.53 -1.51
N CYS A 81 -6.24 1.75 -0.22
CA CYS A 81 -5.28 2.33 0.70
C CYS A 81 -5.05 1.36 1.87
N PHE A 82 -3.84 0.85 2.02
CA PHE A 82 -3.49 -0.07 3.11
C PHE A 82 -2.42 0.53 4.01
N TYR A 83 -2.36 0.06 5.26
CA TYR A 83 -1.43 0.53 6.29
C TYR A 83 -0.27 -0.48 6.44
N PRO A 84 0.86 -0.30 5.72
CA PRO A 84 1.94 -1.31 5.68
C PRO A 84 2.59 -1.57 7.05
N ALA A 85 2.62 -0.55 7.91
CA ALA A 85 3.16 -0.65 9.26
C ALA A 85 2.39 -1.63 10.18
N ASN A 86 1.24 -2.16 9.76
CA ASN A 86 0.61 -3.28 10.46
C ASN A 86 1.49 -4.53 10.47
N PHE A 87 2.31 -4.74 9.45
CA PHE A 87 3.03 -5.99 9.22
C PHE A 87 4.53 -5.79 9.00
N ALA A 88 4.94 -4.65 8.44
CA ALA A 88 6.35 -4.33 8.29
C ALA A 88 7.08 -4.23 9.64
N ALA A 89 8.34 -4.66 9.64
CA ALA A 89 9.23 -4.56 10.80
C ALA A 89 9.52 -3.10 11.18
N ASN A 90 9.79 -2.24 10.19
CA ASN A 90 10.15 -0.83 10.37
C ASN A 90 9.86 -0.02 9.08
N ASP A 91 10.04 1.30 9.12
CA ASP A 91 9.81 2.17 7.96
C ASP A 91 10.83 1.96 6.82
N GLU A 92 12.03 1.47 7.12
CA GLU A 92 13.05 1.17 6.10
C GLU A 92 12.56 0.10 5.12
N ILE A 93 12.03 -1.02 5.63
CA ILE A 93 11.46 -2.10 4.82
C ILE A 93 10.31 -1.60 3.94
N ILE A 94 9.46 -0.71 4.46
CA ILE A 94 8.36 -0.13 3.69
C ILE A 94 8.90 0.69 2.52
N GLY A 95 9.87 1.56 2.77
CA GLY A 95 10.51 2.38 1.74
C GLY A 95 11.18 1.53 0.66
N GLU A 96 11.94 0.51 1.06
CA GLU A 96 12.59 -0.42 0.13
C GLU A 96 11.58 -1.21 -0.71
N GLY A 97 10.49 -1.66 -0.10
CA GLY A 97 9.43 -2.37 -0.82
C GLY A 97 8.76 -1.50 -1.90
N VAL A 98 8.53 -0.21 -1.60
CA VAL A 98 8.05 0.76 -2.59
C VAL A 98 9.06 0.92 -3.72
N ASP A 99 10.35 1.08 -3.40
CA ASP A 99 11.40 1.27 -4.39
C ASP A 99 11.55 0.07 -5.34
N GLN A 100 11.54 -1.14 -4.78
CA GLN A 100 11.57 -2.38 -5.57
C GLN A 100 10.37 -2.48 -6.51
N TRP A 101 9.17 -2.13 -6.04
CA TRP A 101 7.97 -2.16 -6.85
C TRP A 101 8.04 -1.12 -8.00
N LEU A 102 8.44 0.11 -7.68
CA LEU A 102 8.56 1.18 -8.68
C LEU A 102 9.60 0.82 -9.75
N GLN A 103 10.73 0.24 -9.35
CA GLN A 103 11.75 -0.20 -10.30
C GLN A 103 11.22 -1.33 -11.19
N LYS A 104 10.59 -2.36 -10.61
CA LYS A 104 10.08 -3.52 -11.35
C LYS A 104 9.07 -3.16 -12.43
N TYR A 105 8.18 -2.22 -12.14
CA TYR A 105 7.12 -1.82 -13.07
C TYR A 105 7.47 -0.59 -13.93
N GLY A 106 8.73 -0.12 -13.90
CA GLY A 106 9.19 0.99 -14.74
C GLY A 106 8.62 2.35 -14.33
N TRP A 107 8.25 2.51 -13.06
CA TRP A 107 7.71 3.74 -12.47
C TRP A 107 8.77 4.57 -11.74
N HIS A 108 10.00 4.07 -11.67
CA HIS A 108 11.12 4.82 -11.15
C HIS A 108 11.51 5.94 -12.13
N ASP A 109 11.50 7.19 -11.66
CA ASP A 109 11.74 8.39 -12.47
C ASP A 109 13.23 8.73 -12.68
N GLY A 110 14.13 7.86 -12.22
CA GLY A 110 15.58 8.09 -12.22
C GLY A 110 16.06 9.01 -11.10
N GLY A 111 15.16 9.51 -10.25
CA GLY A 111 15.49 10.29 -9.07
C GLY A 111 15.97 9.43 -7.89
N LYS A 112 15.97 10.05 -6.71
CA LYS A 112 16.30 9.33 -5.48
C LYS A 112 15.22 8.28 -5.15
N PRO A 113 15.61 7.10 -4.63
CA PRO A 113 14.67 6.14 -4.06
C PRO A 113 13.78 6.76 -2.97
N MET A 114 12.54 6.29 -2.83
CA MET A 114 11.59 6.65 -1.80
C MET A 114 12.20 6.56 -0.40
N LYS A 115 12.96 5.50 -0.10
CA LYS A 115 13.67 5.38 1.18
C LYS A 115 14.58 6.59 1.43
N GLU A 116 15.35 7.01 0.44
CA GLU A 116 16.26 8.15 0.58
C GLU A 116 15.52 9.48 0.66
N LYS A 117 14.45 9.65 -0.13
CA LYS A 117 13.57 10.82 -0.08
C LYS A 117 13.02 11.00 1.34
N VAL A 118 12.44 9.95 1.92
CA VAL A 118 11.88 9.95 3.28
C VAL A 118 12.97 10.16 4.33
N ARG A 119 14.12 9.47 4.23
CA ARG A 119 15.26 9.64 5.15
C ARG A 119 15.78 11.08 5.18
N SER A 120 15.77 11.77 4.04
CA SER A 120 16.23 13.16 3.95
C SER A 120 15.31 14.18 4.62
N VAL A 121 14.02 13.86 4.76
CA VAL A 121 13.00 14.74 5.36
C VAL A 121 12.81 14.42 6.85
N PHE A 122 12.73 13.14 7.21
CA PHE A 122 12.44 12.70 8.58
C PHE A 122 13.72 12.26 9.30
N THR A 123 14.45 13.22 9.84
CA THR A 123 15.78 12.98 10.44
C THR A 123 15.76 12.75 11.97
N HIS A 124 14.57 12.70 12.60
CA HIS A 124 14.44 12.56 14.07
C HIS A 124 14.72 11.14 14.57
N ARG A 125 14.70 10.14 13.69
CA ARG A 125 15.01 8.74 14.00
C ARG A 125 15.52 8.04 12.75
N ASN A 126 16.18 6.90 12.91
CA ASN A 126 16.51 6.08 11.74
C ASN A 126 15.26 5.31 11.29
N LEU A 127 15.12 5.12 9.98
CA LEU A 127 14.01 4.36 9.41
C LEU A 127 14.02 2.88 9.84
N SER A 128 15.18 2.37 10.26
CA SER A 128 15.37 1.01 10.75
C SER A 128 14.87 0.78 12.19
N ASP A 129 14.68 1.85 12.97
CA ASP A 129 14.44 1.75 14.42
C ASP A 129 13.02 1.29 14.73
N THR A 130 12.03 1.82 14.00
CA THR A 130 10.61 1.52 14.23
C THR A 130 9.77 1.98 13.03
N LYS A 131 8.47 1.67 13.08
CA LYS A 131 7.45 2.02 12.08
C LYS A 131 6.71 3.29 12.44
N GLY A 132 6.02 3.87 11.46
CA GLY A 132 5.02 4.90 11.70
C GLY A 132 5.20 6.19 10.92
N ILE A 133 6.31 6.38 10.18
CA ILE A 133 6.44 7.48 9.21
C ILE A 133 5.55 7.20 8.00
N PHE A 134 5.61 5.98 7.45
CA PHE A 134 4.68 5.57 6.38
C PHE A 134 3.34 5.19 7.00
N THR A 135 2.31 5.99 6.70
CA THR A 135 0.96 5.74 7.21
C THR A 135 0.17 4.89 6.23
N PHE A 136 -0.18 5.42 5.06
CA PHE A 136 -0.96 4.67 4.07
C PHE A 136 -0.25 4.63 2.72
N LEU A 137 -0.40 3.50 2.03
CA LEU A 137 -0.06 3.36 0.62
C LEU A 137 -1.35 3.19 -0.16
N GLY A 138 -1.64 4.18 -1.00
CA GLY A 138 -2.78 4.21 -1.90
C GLY A 138 -2.36 3.77 -3.31
N ILE A 139 -3.05 2.82 -3.92
CA ILE A 139 -2.88 2.47 -5.33
C ILE A 139 -4.25 2.21 -5.98
N GLY A 140 -4.44 2.66 -7.21
CA GLY A 140 -5.73 2.55 -7.89
C GLY A 140 -5.65 2.96 -9.36
N ARG A 141 -6.75 2.77 -10.09
CA ARG A 141 -6.93 3.40 -11.40
C ARG A 141 -6.96 4.92 -11.24
N LYS A 142 -6.41 5.67 -12.20
CA LYS A 142 -6.73 7.10 -12.32
C LYS A 142 -8.25 7.23 -12.51
N GLU A 143 -8.83 8.36 -12.13
CA GLU A 143 -10.29 8.60 -11.97
C GLU A 143 -11.21 8.24 -13.16
N ASP A 144 -10.63 7.80 -14.28
CA ASP A 144 -11.26 7.12 -15.39
C ASP A 144 -10.93 5.60 -15.36
N PRO A 145 -11.89 4.72 -15.01
CA PRO A 145 -11.67 3.28 -14.91
C PRO A 145 -11.37 2.60 -16.25
N THR A 146 -11.64 3.27 -17.38
CA THR A 146 -11.33 2.72 -18.72
C THR A 146 -9.83 2.82 -19.06
N LYS A 147 -9.10 3.72 -18.39
CA LYS A 147 -7.67 3.91 -18.61
C LYS A 147 -6.87 2.84 -17.87
N LYS A 148 -5.88 2.26 -18.55
CA LYS A 148 -4.96 1.27 -17.96
C LYS A 148 -3.93 1.87 -16.98
N GLU A 149 -3.94 3.18 -16.79
CA GLU A 149 -2.97 3.86 -15.94
C GLU A 149 -3.34 3.75 -14.46
N LEU A 150 -2.35 3.35 -13.65
CA LEU A 150 -2.47 3.40 -12.21
C LEU A 150 -2.08 4.79 -11.68
N SER A 151 -2.40 5.03 -10.42
CA SER A 151 -1.89 6.12 -9.60
C SER A 151 -1.51 5.56 -8.23
N MET A 152 -0.35 5.97 -7.72
CA MET A 152 0.11 5.66 -6.38
C MET A 152 0.17 6.93 -5.54
N GLN A 153 -0.20 6.83 -4.26
CA GLN A 153 -0.10 7.88 -3.26
C GLN A 153 0.55 7.30 -2.00
N VAL A 154 1.63 7.94 -1.55
CA VAL A 154 2.33 7.56 -0.31
C VAL A 154 2.03 8.61 0.74
N TYR A 155 1.31 8.22 1.78
CA TYR A 155 0.95 9.10 2.89
C TYR A 155 1.99 8.94 4.00
N VAL A 156 2.67 10.03 4.33
CA VAL A 156 3.64 10.08 5.41
C VAL A 156 3.12 10.96 6.54
N THR A 157 3.42 10.59 7.79
CA THR A 157 3.23 11.48 8.93
C THR A 157 4.57 12.04 9.34
N GLY A 158 4.65 13.37 9.41
CA GLY A 158 5.73 14.02 10.13
C GLY A 158 5.55 13.89 11.63
N GLU A 159 6.58 14.26 12.36
CA GLU A 159 6.42 14.57 13.77
C GLU A 159 5.53 15.82 13.91
N LEU A 160 4.56 15.72 14.82
CA LEU A 160 4.02 16.89 15.51
C LEU A 160 5.04 17.21 16.60
N TYR A 161 5.99 18.09 16.32
CA TYR A 161 6.91 18.52 17.37
C TYR A 161 6.13 19.15 18.52
N THR A 162 6.45 18.79 19.76
CA THR A 162 6.08 19.62 20.92
C THR A 162 6.73 21.00 20.84
N THR A 163 7.90 21.10 20.20
CA THR A 163 8.62 22.35 19.92
C THR A 163 9.16 22.36 18.48
N PRO A 164 8.73 23.27 17.59
CA PRO A 164 9.19 23.31 16.19
C PRO A 164 10.71 23.37 16.09
N ARG A 165 11.28 22.71 15.07
CA ARG A 165 12.70 22.93 14.73
C ARG A 165 12.88 24.39 14.28
N ILE A 166 13.86 25.06 14.87
CA ILE A 166 14.32 26.41 14.51
C ILE A 166 15.13 26.33 13.23
#